data_AF-A0A8T2DFY8-F1
#
_entry.id   AF-A0A8T2DFY8-F1
#
_cell.length_a   1.000
_cell.length_b   1.000
_cell.length_c   1.000
_cell.angle_alpha   90.00
_cell.angle_beta   90.00
_cell.angle_gamma   90.00
#
_symmetry.space_group_name_H-M   'P 1'
#
loop_
_entity.id
_entity.type
_entity.pdbx_description
1 polymer ?
#
loop_
_entity_poly.entity_id
_entity_poly.type
_entity_poly.pdbx_seq_one_letter_code
_entity_poly.pdbx_strand_id
1 'polypeptide(L)' 'MSGQKYQLVSLLLIICLLFSQSTASGCNFKGSCRTDDQCKRICRGHGLDPSFQLCVPYSSKGGKCCCLHYEGAPLSSEVI' A
#
# COMPACT_ATOMS: atom_id res chain seq x y z
N MET A 1 -4.40 -24.69 37.39
CA MET A 1 -4.14 -24.58 35.95
C MET A 1 -5.26 -23.79 35.25
N SER A 2 -5.30 -22.46 35.43
CA SER A 2 -6.32 -21.58 34.79
C SER A 2 -5.72 -20.29 34.19
N GLY A 3 -4.52 -19.87 34.63
CA GLY A 3 -3.85 -18.65 34.15
C GLY A 3 -3.22 -18.73 32.75
N GLN A 4 -2.94 -19.93 32.22
CA GLN A 4 -2.29 -20.10 30.91
C GLN A 4 -3.20 -19.73 29.72
N LYS A 5 -4.52 -19.86 29.87
CA LYS A 5 -5.48 -19.58 28.78
C LYS A 5 -5.56 -18.09 28.43
N TYR A 6 -5.45 -17.21 29.43
CA TYR A 6 -5.52 -15.76 29.23
C TYR A 6 -4.24 -15.20 28.60
N GLN A 7 -3.08 -15.79 28.92
CA GLN A 7 -1.80 -15.35 28.33
C GLN A 7 -1.74 -15.63 26.83
N LEU A 8 -2.31 -16.75 26.37
CA LEU A 8 -2.29 -17.11 24.96
C LEU A 8 -3.12 -16.16 24.09
N VAL A 9 -4.30 -15.75 24.59
CA VAL A 9 -5.18 -14.78 23.90
C VAL A 9 -4.53 -13.39 23.84
N SER A 10 -3.90 -12.97 24.94
CA SER A 10 -3.20 -11.69 24.99
C SER A 10 -2.00 -11.66 24.03
N LEU A 11 -1.25 -12.77 23.94
CA LEU A 11 -0.14 -12.90 23.00
C LEU A 11 -0.61 -12.83 21.54
N LEU A 12 -1.71 -13.52 21.21
CA LEU A 12 -2.31 -13.50 19.86
C LEU A 12 -2.81 -12.10 19.48
N LEU A 13 -3.40 -11.35 20.41
CA LEU A 13 -3.81 -9.96 20.19
C LEU A 13 -2.61 -9.05 19.89
N ILE A 14 -1.53 -9.18 20.65
CA ILE A 14 -0.30 -8.40 20.43
C ILE A 14 0.29 -8.71 19.04
N ILE A 15 0.32 -10.00 18.66
CA ILE A 15 0.76 -10.43 17.33
C ILE A 15 -0.12 -9.78 16.24
N CYS A 16 -1.45 -9.90 16.32
CA CYS A 16 -2.35 -9.30 15.32
C CYS A 16 -2.16 -7.78 15.19
N LEU A 17 -2.00 -7.06 16.32
CA LEU A 17 -1.76 -5.62 16.31
C LEU A 17 -0.41 -5.24 15.68
N LEU A 18 0.62 -6.08 15.82
CA LEU A 18 1.92 -5.88 15.18
C LEU A 18 1.86 -6.20 13.67
N PHE A 19 1.10 -7.21 13.25
CA PHE A 19 0.97 -7.58 11.83
C PHE A 19 0.12 -6.58 11.03
N SER A 20 -0.86 -5.92 11.65
CA SER A 20 -1.63 -4.83 11.02
C SER A 20 -0.81 -3.57 10.73
N GLN A 21 0.41 -3.45 11.27
CA GLN A 21 1.36 -2.39 10.92
C GLN A 21 2.25 -2.73 9.73
N SER A 22 1.88 -3.74 8.92
CA SER A 22 2.45 -3.85 7.58
C SER A 22 2.09 -2.58 6.83
N THR A 23 3.06 -1.69 6.72
CA THR A 23 3.07 -0.49 5.90
C THR A 23 2.87 -0.92 4.45
N ALA A 24 1.63 -1.21 4.08
CA ALA A 24 1.23 -1.16 2.69
C ALA A 24 1.47 0.29 2.29
N SER A 25 2.58 0.53 1.59
CA SER A 25 2.87 1.82 0.99
C SER A 25 1.59 2.25 0.26
N GLY A 26 1.01 3.36 0.74
CA GLY A 26 -0.32 3.77 0.31
C GLY A 26 -0.34 3.95 -1.19
N CYS A 27 -1.19 3.20 -1.87
CA CYS A 27 -1.35 3.29 -3.31
C CYS A 27 -1.89 4.67 -3.69
N ASN A 28 -1.09 5.49 -4.37
CA ASN A 28 -1.55 6.77 -4.89
C ASN A 28 -2.13 6.57 -6.30
N PHE A 29 -3.45 6.61 -6.41
CA PHE A 29 -4.15 6.38 -7.67
C PHE A 29 -4.07 7.59 -8.61
N LYS A 30 -3.38 7.44 -9.75
CA LYS A 30 -3.23 8.48 -10.79
C LYS A 30 -3.61 7.96 -12.17
N GLY A 31 -4.17 8.85 -12.99
CA GLY A 31 -4.48 8.59 -14.40
C GLY A 31 -5.39 7.39 -14.66
N SER A 32 -5.71 7.16 -15.92
CA SER A 32 -6.46 5.98 -16.37
C SER A 32 -5.51 5.00 -17.03
N CYS A 33 -5.79 3.70 -16.90
CA CYS A 33 -5.00 2.65 -17.53
C CYS A 33 -5.88 1.49 -18.00
N ARG A 34 -5.36 0.70 -18.94
CA ARG A 34 -5.88 -0.64 -19.26
C ARG A 34 -4.85 -1.74 -19.03
N THR A 35 -3.58 -1.36 -18.96
CA THR A 35 -2.44 -2.25 -18.80
C THR A 35 -1.41 -1.56 -17.91
N ASP A 36 -0.58 -2.35 -17.22
CA ASP A 36 0.44 -1.84 -16.28
C ASP A 36 1.49 -0.97 -16.96
N ASP A 37 1.82 -1.24 -18.23
CA ASP A 37 2.81 -0.47 -18.98
C ASP A 37 2.42 1.01 -19.16
N GLN A 38 1.11 1.32 -19.22
CA GLN A 38 0.65 2.70 -19.26
C GLN A 38 1.03 3.47 -17.98
N CYS A 39 1.13 2.76 -16.85
CA CYS A 39 1.50 3.35 -15.58
C CYS A 39 2.97 3.78 -15.51
N LYS A 40 3.87 3.26 -16.36
CA LYS A 40 5.26 3.73 -16.46
C LYS A 40 5.40 5.21 -16.78
N ARG A 41 4.45 5.76 -17.55
CA ARG A 41 4.46 7.18 -17.92
C ARG A 41 3.72 8.04 -16.89
N ILE A 42 2.74 7.47 -16.21
CA ILE A 42 1.89 8.16 -15.25
C ILE A 42 2.58 8.26 -13.87
N CYS A 43 3.17 7.16 -13.41
CA CYS A 43 3.90 7.07 -12.14
C CYS A 43 5.36 7.52 -12.34
N ARG A 44 5.56 8.76 -12.78
CA ARG A 44 6.88 9.41 -12.86
C ARG A 44 6.93 10.60 -11.93
N GLY A 45 8.08 10.82 -11.30
CA GLY A 45 8.31 11.97 -10.44
C GLY A 45 9.20 11.64 -9.24
N HIS A 46 9.63 12.70 -8.55
CA HIS A 46 10.41 12.54 -7.33
C HIS A 46 9.57 11.86 -6.26
N GLY A 47 10.13 10.88 -5.56
CA GLY A 47 9.42 10.15 -4.50
C GLY A 47 8.75 8.85 -4.96
N LEU A 48 8.53 8.62 -6.25
CA LEU A 48 7.81 7.44 -6.76
C LEU A 48 8.76 6.30 -7.15
N ASP A 49 8.34 5.06 -6.89
CA ASP A 49 9.06 3.86 -7.31
C ASP A 49 8.84 3.60 -8.81
N PRO A 50 9.87 3.73 -9.66
CA PRO A 50 9.74 3.49 -11.10
C PRO A 50 9.58 1.99 -11.46
N SER A 51 9.91 1.10 -10.54
CA SER A 51 9.83 -0.35 -10.70
C SER A 51 8.42 -0.88 -10.42
N PHE A 52 7.64 -0.14 -9.64
CA PHE A 52 6.27 -0.53 -9.32
C PHE A 52 5.27 0.08 -10.31
N GLN A 53 4.61 -0.79 -11.08
CA GLN A 53 3.64 -0.40 -12.10
C GLN A 53 2.44 -1.33 -11.99
N LEU A 54 1.32 -0.81 -11.49
CA LEU A 54 0.11 -1.58 -11.32
C LEU A 54 -1.08 -0.79 -11.82
N CYS A 55 -1.79 -1.33 -12.80
CA CYS A 55 -3.09 -0.86 -13.23
C CYS A 55 -4.16 -1.57 -12.40
N VAL A 56 -4.82 -0.85 -11.50
CA VAL A 56 -5.89 -1.41 -10.69
C VAL A 56 -7.21 -1.24 -11.43
N PRO A 57 -7.81 -2.34 -11.95
CA PRO A 57 -9.08 -2.26 -12.67
C PRO A 57 -10.19 -1.88 -11.69
N TYR A 58 -10.97 -0.86 -12.03
CA TYR A 58 -12.19 -0.52 -11.29
C TYR A 58 -13.45 -0.89 -12.08
N SER A 59 -13.32 -1.14 -13.39
CA SER A 59 -14.41 -1.52 -14.27
C SER A 59 -13.89 -2.26 -15.50
N SER A 60 -14.77 -2.94 -16.23
CA SER A 60 -14.48 -3.57 -17.52
C SER A 60 -14.07 -2.57 -18.63
N LYS A 61 -14.24 -1.26 -18.39
CA LYS A 61 -13.79 -0.19 -19.30
C LYS A 61 -12.35 0.29 -19.04
N GLY A 62 -11.78 -0.04 -17.87
CA GLY A 62 -10.43 0.38 -17.49
C GLY A 62 -10.20 0.46 -15.98
N GLY A 63 -8.99 0.87 -15.63
CA GLY A 63 -8.47 1.01 -14.28
C GLY A 63 -7.83 2.38 -14.01
N LYS A 64 -7.25 2.52 -12.82
CA LYS A 64 -6.36 3.63 -12.46
C LYS A 64 -4.97 3.10 -12.11
N CYS A 65 -3.92 3.88 -12.39
CA CYS A 65 -2.57 3.47 -12.01
C CYS A 65 -2.35 3.66 -10.53
N CYS A 66 -1.82 2.64 -9.88
CA CYS A 66 -1.32 2.69 -8.52
C CYS A 66 0.15 3.08 -8.53
N CYS A 67 0.47 4.27 -8.04
CA CYS A 67 1.85 4.73 -7.89
C CYS A 67 2.27 4.60 -6.43
N LEU A 68 3.34 3.85 -6.17
CA LEU A 68 3.93 3.74 -4.84
C LEU A 68 5.07 4.74 -4.68
N HIS A 69 5.26 5.23 -3.46
CA HIS A 69 6.47 5.92 -3.10
C HIS A 69 7.58 4.91 -2.79
N TYR A 70 8.84 5.23 -3.10
CA TYR A 70 9.97 4.38 -2.71
C TYR A 70 10.13 4.37 -1.18
N GLU A 71 10.55 3.23 -0.62
CA GLU A 71 10.89 3.11 0.80
C GLU A 71 11.95 4.17 1.16
N GLY A 72 11.56 5.19 1.93
CA GLY A 72 12.41 6.32 2.30
C GLY A 72 12.01 7.67 1.69
N ALA A 73 11.01 7.71 0.81
CA ALA A 73 10.37 8.98 0.46
C ALA A 73 9.64 9.50 1.71
N PRO A 74 9.78 10.79 2.08
CA PRO A 74 8.99 11.33 3.16
C PRO A 74 7.51 11.07 2.82
N LEU A 75 6.79 10.43 3.73
CA LEU A 75 5.33 10.51 3.72
C LEU A 75 5.06 12.01 3.65
N SER A 76 4.55 12.49 2.52
CA SER A 76 4.03 13.83 2.46
C SER A 76 2.84 13.79 3.40
N SER A 77 3.11 14.08 4.68
CA SER A 77 2.11 14.47 5.65
C SER A 77 1.22 15.46 4.90
N GLU A 78 -0.04 15.09 4.76
CA GLU A 78 -1.06 16.03 4.35
C GLU A 78 -0.90 17.24 5.28
N VAL A 79 -0.46 18.33 4.67
CA VAL A 79 -0.19 19.59 5.34
C VAL A 79 -1.56 20.17 5.68
N ILE A 80 -1.89 20.10 6.97
CA ILE A 80 -2.81 20.96 7.76
C ILE A 80 -4.27 20.96 7.30
#